data_AF-A0A2U0RXC1-F1
#
_entry.id   AF-A0A2U0RXC1-F1
#
_cell.length_a   1.000
_cell.length_b   1.000
_cell.length_c   1.000
_cell.angle_alpha   90.00
_cell.angle_beta   90.00
_cell.angle_gamma   90.00
#
_symmetry.space_group_name_H-M   'P 1'
#
loop_
_entity.id
_entity.type
_entity.pdbx_description
1 polymer ?
#
loop_
_entity_poly.entity_id
_entity_poly.type
_entity_poly.pdbx_seq_one_letter_code
_entity_poly.pdbx_strand_id
1 'polypeptide(L)'
;LTEVRTFVCTNCWDYLEMIRLSDLPDHPVCPKCGSPSLGVLRMEESGVQSLVDKRAEKLTKSEQQINNLALRTARLVSKYGKTAAVSLCGRNLQISDAEEVLEQENKLSDHFFELITEAEKKSLKRKFW
;
A
#
# COMPACT_ATOMS: atom_id res chain seq x y z
N LEU A 1 -3.17 -13.15 -9.40
CA LEU A 1 -3.44 -12.22 -8.27
C LEU A 1 -4.66 -11.38 -8.62
N THR A 2 -5.86 -11.81 -8.21
CA THR A 2 -7.12 -11.07 -8.40
C THR A 2 -7.37 -10.03 -7.30
N GLU A 3 -6.35 -9.76 -6.48
CA GLU A 3 -6.47 -8.87 -5.33
C GLU A 3 -6.66 -7.42 -5.81
N VAL A 4 -7.71 -6.79 -5.29
CA VAL A 4 -8.03 -5.38 -5.51
C VAL A 4 -7.61 -4.57 -4.29
N ARG A 5 -7.02 -3.39 -4.52
CA ARG A 5 -6.68 -2.43 -3.47
C ARG A 5 -7.10 -1.04 -3.88
N THR A 6 -7.38 -0.21 -2.88
CA THR A 6 -7.67 1.20 -3.09
C THR A 6 -6.35 1.97 -3.10
N PHE A 7 -6.12 2.69 -4.19
CA PHE A 7 -4.97 3.56 -4.38
C PHE A 7 -5.41 5.00 -4.20
N VAL A 8 -4.66 5.77 -3.40
CA VAL A 8 -4.91 7.19 -3.18
C VAL A 8 -3.62 7.98 -3.39
N CYS A 9 -3.68 9.10 -4.12
CA CYS A 9 -2.51 9.95 -4.28
C CYS A 9 -2.30 10.79 -3.01
N THR A 10 -1.17 10.59 -2.33
CA THR A 10 -0.83 11.35 -1.12
C THR A 10 -0.07 12.64 -1.42
N ASN A 11 0.07 13.01 -2.70
CA ASN A 11 0.70 14.25 -3.14
C ASN A 11 -0.35 15.34 -3.46
N CYS A 12 -1.30 15.04 -4.36
CA CYS A 12 -2.34 15.99 -4.74
C CYS A 12 -3.70 15.73 -4.08
N TRP A 13 -3.91 14.55 -3.49
CA TRP A 13 -5.19 14.14 -2.88
C TRP A 13 -6.41 14.22 -3.81
N ASP A 14 -6.22 14.28 -5.13
CA ASP A 14 -7.28 14.39 -6.14
C ASP A 14 -7.45 13.08 -6.97
N TYR A 15 -6.84 11.98 -6.52
CA TYR A 15 -6.94 10.66 -7.16
C TYR A 15 -7.19 9.57 -6.12
N LEU A 16 -8.24 8.79 -6.38
CA LEU A 16 -8.67 7.63 -5.62
C LEU A 16 -9.28 6.63 -6.59
N GLU A 17 -8.78 5.40 -6.58
CA GLU A 17 -9.30 4.34 -7.45
C GLU A 17 -8.99 2.95 -6.89
N MET A 18 -9.93 2.02 -7.01
CA MET A 18 -9.68 0.60 -6.81
C MET A 18 -9.05 -0.06 -8.03
N ILE A 19 -7.85 -0.61 -7.86
CA ILE A 19 -7.07 -1.22 -8.94
C ILE A 19 -6.75 -2.68 -8.60
N ARG A 20 -6.89 -3.56 -9.59
CA ARG A 20 -6.37 -4.94 -9.50
C ARG A 20 -4.86 -4.91 -9.57
N LEU A 21 -4.17 -5.64 -8.68
CA LEU A 21 -2.70 -5.71 -8.72
C LEU A 21 -2.14 -6.21 -10.05
N SER A 22 -2.88 -7.05 -10.79
CA SER A 22 -2.50 -7.48 -12.14
C SER A 22 -2.34 -6.31 -13.10
N ASP A 23 -3.21 -5.30 -12.96
CA ASP A 23 -3.35 -4.17 -13.89
C ASP A 23 -2.45 -2.99 -13.48
N LEU A 24 -1.86 -3.05 -12.29
CA LEU A 24 -0.94 -2.04 -11.80
C LEU A 24 0.36 -2.10 -12.64
N PRO A 25 0.84 -0.98 -13.20
CA PRO A 25 2.13 -0.94 -13.89
C PRO A 25 3.29 -1.09 -12.90
N ASP A 26 4.48 -1.47 -13.39
CA ASP A 26 5.67 -1.69 -12.55
C ASP A 26 6.08 -0.44 -11.75
N HIS A 27 5.93 0.73 -12.36
CA HIS A 27 6.13 2.03 -11.72
C HIS A 27 4.84 2.85 -11.79
N PRO A 28 3.92 2.66 -10.83
CA PRO A 28 2.64 3.35 -10.84
C PRO A 28 2.81 4.83 -10.44
N VAL A 29 2.12 5.69 -11.16
CA VAL A 29 2.07 7.13 -10.93
C VAL A 29 0.64 7.62 -10.90
N CYS A 30 0.40 8.71 -10.19
CA CYS A 30 -0.90 9.37 -10.15
C CYS A 30 -1.24 9.92 -11.55
N PRO A 31 -2.38 9.55 -12.16
CA PRO A 31 -2.76 10.07 -13.47
C PRO A 31 -3.16 11.55 -13.46
N LYS A 32 -3.38 12.14 -12.27
CA LYS A 32 -3.74 13.56 -12.12
C LYS A 32 -2.53 14.50 -12.01
N CYS A 33 -1.46 14.06 -11.33
CA CYS A 33 -0.30 14.91 -11.04
C CYS A 33 1.06 14.29 -11.38
N GLY A 34 1.11 13.05 -11.85
CA GLY A 34 2.34 12.34 -12.20
C GLY A 34 3.20 11.86 -11.01
N SER A 35 2.77 12.12 -9.77
CA SER A 35 3.52 11.71 -8.59
C SER A 35 3.50 10.18 -8.39
N PRO A 36 4.63 9.53 -8.04
CA PRO A 36 4.67 8.11 -7.68
C PRO A 36 4.15 7.83 -6.25
N SER A 37 3.78 8.87 -5.50
CA SER A 37 3.30 8.77 -4.11
C SER A 37 1.84 8.29 -4.06
N LEU A 38 1.65 6.99 -4.30
CA LEU A 38 0.36 6.32 -4.26
C LEU A 38 0.24 5.42 -3.03
N GLY A 39 -0.59 5.81 -2.07
CA GLY A 39 -0.93 5.01 -0.91
C GLY A 39 -1.77 3.82 -1.29
N VAL A 40 -1.57 2.67 -0.63
CA VAL A 40 -2.26 1.41 -0.89
C VAL A 40 -3.03 1.00 0.36
N LEU A 41 -4.35 0.89 0.25
CA LEU A 41 -5.25 0.66 1.38
C LEU A 41 -6.12 -0.59 1.16
N ARG A 42 -6.41 -1.29 2.26
CA ARG A 42 -7.33 -2.46 2.32
C ARG A 42 -8.76 -2.03 2.66
N MET A 43 -9.16 -0.86 2.18
CA MET A 43 -10.44 -0.24 2.47
C MET A 43 -11.11 0.08 1.15
N GLU A 44 -12.44 0.01 1.09
CA GLU A 44 -13.22 0.51 -0.05
C GLU A 44 -13.01 2.03 -0.22
N GLU A 45 -13.29 2.55 -1.42
CA GLU A 45 -13.16 3.98 -1.72
C GLU A 45 -13.96 4.86 -0.75
N SER A 46 -15.16 4.42 -0.36
CA SER A 46 -16.02 5.14 0.59
C SER A 46 -15.36 5.36 1.95
N GLY A 47 -14.47 4.45 2.38
CA GLY A 47 -13.70 4.58 3.63
C GLY A 47 -12.50 5.53 3.53
N VAL A 48 -12.12 5.94 2.32
CA VAL A 48 -10.95 6.78 2.03
C VAL A 48 -11.37 8.13 1.45
N GLN A 49 -12.58 8.23 0.88
CA GLN A 49 -13.12 9.41 0.20
C GLN A 49 -13.00 10.68 1.03
N SER A 50 -13.23 10.60 2.35
CA SER A 50 -13.12 11.77 3.20
C SER A 50 -11.70 12.36 3.28
N LEU A 51 -10.65 11.56 3.04
CA LEU A 51 -9.28 12.07 2.92
C LEU A 51 -9.09 12.89 1.65
N VAL A 52 -9.69 12.47 0.54
CA VAL A 52 -9.67 13.16 -0.76
C VAL A 52 -10.45 14.46 -0.64
N ASP A 53 -11.69 14.40 -0.15
CA ASP A 53 -12.59 15.55 -0.02
C ASP A 53 -12.00 16.65 0.86
N LYS A 54 -11.31 16.25 1.94
CA LYS A 54 -10.65 17.17 2.86
C LYS A 54 -9.21 17.48 2.46
N ARG A 55 -8.69 16.89 1.39
CA ARG A 55 -7.28 17.01 0.96
C ARG A 55 -6.28 16.71 2.08
N ALA A 56 -6.61 15.72 2.90
CA ALA A 56 -5.89 15.35 4.12
C ALA A 56 -5.75 16.48 5.17
N GLU A 57 -6.60 17.50 5.14
CA GLU A 57 -6.66 18.59 6.12
C GLU A 57 -7.82 18.42 7.11
N LYS A 58 -7.71 19.00 8.31
CA LYS A 58 -8.78 19.01 9.34
C LYS A 58 -9.37 17.61 9.62
N LEU A 59 -8.50 16.61 9.64
CA LEU A 59 -8.86 15.21 9.81
C LEU A 59 -9.24 14.87 11.26
N THR A 60 -10.25 14.03 11.42
CA THR A 60 -10.56 13.35 12.69
C THR A 60 -9.46 12.37 13.07
N LYS A 61 -9.45 11.90 14.32
CA LYS A 61 -8.44 10.92 14.79
C LYS A 61 -8.43 9.63 13.94
N SER A 62 -9.61 9.14 13.54
CA SER A 62 -9.73 7.96 12.68
C SER A 62 -9.15 8.24 11.29
N GLU A 63 -9.48 9.39 10.70
CA GLU A 63 -8.94 9.78 9.38
C GLU A 63 -7.43 9.99 9.42
N GLN A 64 -6.89 10.54 10.52
CA GLN A 64 -5.44 10.68 10.70
C GLN A 64 -4.71 9.33 10.66
N GLN A 65 -5.33 8.27 11.19
CA GLN A 65 -4.76 6.91 11.12
C GLN A 65 -4.73 6.39 9.69
N ILE A 66 -5.82 6.58 8.92
CA ILE A 66 -5.90 6.19 7.51
C ILE A 66 -4.90 7.01 6.68
N ASN A 67 -4.81 8.31 6.93
CA ASN A 67 -3.85 9.20 6.28
C ASN A 67 -2.40 8.76 6.55
N ASN A 68 -2.06 8.41 7.78
CA ASN A 68 -0.73 7.89 8.12
C ASN A 68 -0.44 6.57 7.38
N LEU A 69 -1.41 5.65 7.33
CA LEU A 69 -1.30 4.40 6.57
C LEU A 69 -1.08 4.68 5.07
N ALA A 70 -1.85 5.60 4.49
CA ALA A 70 -1.71 6.00 3.09
C ALA A 70 -0.31 6.57 2.82
N LEU A 71 0.17 7.48 3.67
CA LEU A 71 1.50 8.09 3.55
C LEU A 71 2.63 7.05 3.66
N ARG A 72 2.53 6.11 4.60
CA ARG A 72 3.55 5.07 4.80
C ARG A 72 3.61 4.11 3.62
N THR A 73 2.46 3.65 3.13
CA THR A 73 2.41 2.78 1.95
C THR A 73 2.83 3.51 0.68
N ALA A 74 2.48 4.78 0.53
CA ALA A 74 2.91 5.62 -0.60
C ALA A 74 4.44 5.74 -0.70
N ARG A 75 5.13 5.81 0.44
CA ARG A 75 6.60 5.82 0.45
C ARG A 75 7.19 4.52 -0.10
N LEU A 76 6.62 3.37 0.26
CA LEU A 76 7.06 2.07 -0.26
C LEU A 76 6.79 1.96 -1.76
N VAL A 77 5.60 2.35 -2.21
CA VAL A 77 5.25 2.34 -3.65
C VAL A 77 6.14 3.29 -4.44
N SER A 78 6.39 4.49 -3.92
CA SER A 78 7.29 5.44 -4.59
C SER A 78 8.72 4.92 -4.71
N LYS A 79 9.18 4.08 -3.77
CA LYS A 79 10.56 3.55 -3.75
C LYS A 79 10.70 2.25 -4.56
N TYR A 80 9.72 1.35 -4.47
CA TYR A 80 9.82 -0.01 -4.99
C TYR A 80 8.74 -0.36 -6.04
N GLY A 81 7.87 0.58 -6.38
CA GLY A 81 6.83 0.41 -7.41
C GLY A 81 5.82 -0.69 -7.10
N LYS A 82 5.46 -1.46 -8.11
CA LYS A 82 4.50 -2.57 -8.03
C LYS A 82 4.88 -3.61 -7.00
N THR A 83 6.17 -3.90 -6.82
CA THR A 83 6.65 -4.87 -5.84
C THR A 83 6.17 -4.50 -4.43
N ALA A 84 6.17 -3.21 -4.07
CA ALA A 84 5.63 -2.76 -2.78
C ALA A 84 4.12 -2.96 -2.67
N ALA A 85 3.36 -2.69 -3.73
CA ALA A 85 1.91 -2.95 -3.72
C ALA A 85 1.61 -4.44 -3.53
N VAL A 86 2.42 -5.32 -4.12
CA VAL A 86 2.31 -6.78 -3.95
C VAL A 86 2.66 -7.20 -2.52
N SER A 87 3.76 -6.72 -1.94
CA SER A 87 4.13 -7.09 -0.56
C SER A 87 3.12 -6.61 0.48
N LEU A 88 2.56 -5.41 0.29
CA LEU A 88 1.48 -4.86 1.14
C LEU A 88 0.18 -5.67 1.08
N CYS A 89 0.04 -6.58 0.11
CA CYS A 89 -1.10 -7.48 0.02
C CYS A 89 -0.92 -8.81 0.78
N GLY A 90 0.26 -9.08 1.33
CA GLY A 90 0.51 -10.26 2.15
C GLY A 90 -0.42 -10.35 3.36
N ARG A 91 -0.88 -11.55 3.67
CA ARG A 91 -1.89 -11.81 4.71
C ARG A 91 -1.32 -11.53 6.08
N ASN A 92 -2.06 -10.76 6.87
CA ASN A 92 -1.66 -10.36 8.23
C ASN A 92 -0.31 -9.62 8.31
N LEU A 93 0.26 -9.16 7.20
CA LEU A 93 1.49 -8.39 7.24
C LEU A 93 1.22 -6.95 7.71
N GLN A 94 2.12 -6.46 8.56
CA GLN A 94 2.25 -5.04 8.87
C GLN A 94 3.10 -4.36 7.79
N ILE A 95 3.03 -3.03 7.72
CA ILE A 95 3.85 -2.25 6.78
C ILE A 95 5.35 -2.52 7.00
N SER A 96 5.77 -2.69 8.25
CA SER A 96 7.16 -3.01 8.60
C SER A 96 7.59 -4.39 8.08
N ASP A 97 6.70 -5.39 8.09
CA ASP A 97 7.02 -6.70 7.50
C ASP A 97 7.22 -6.56 5.98
N ALA A 98 6.35 -5.79 5.32
CA ALA A 98 6.47 -5.52 3.89
C ALA A 98 7.76 -4.75 3.56
N GLU A 99 8.16 -3.81 4.41
CA GLU A 99 9.42 -3.06 4.30
C GLU A 99 10.63 -3.97 4.46
N GLU A 100 10.66 -4.85 5.47
CA GLU A 100 11.70 -5.87 5.68
C GLU A 100 11.88 -6.78 4.45
N VAL A 101 10.77 -7.20 3.82
CA VAL A 101 10.81 -8.00 2.58
C VAL A 101 11.41 -7.21 1.43
N LEU A 102 10.95 -5.96 1.22
CA LEU A 102 11.39 -5.11 0.11
C LEU A 102 12.86 -4.66 0.22
N GLU A 103 13.40 -4.58 1.43
CA GLU A 103 14.81 -4.29 1.67
C GLU A 103 15.72 -5.47 1.28
N GLN A 104 15.22 -6.71 1.40
CA GLN A 104 15.96 -7.91 1.02
C GLN A 104 15.82 -8.22 -0.47
N GLU A 105 14.61 -8.11 -1.01
CA GLU A 105 14.33 -8.33 -2.42
C GLU A 105 13.24 -7.36 -2.90
N ASN A 106 13.58 -6.54 -3.88
CA ASN A 106 12.70 -5.50 -4.42
C ASN A 106 12.16 -5.80 -5.81
N LYS A 107 12.44 -6.99 -6.35
CA LYS A 107 11.89 -7.48 -7.61
C LYS A 107 10.91 -8.61 -7.35
N LEU A 108 9.92 -8.74 -8.23
CA LEU A 108 9.02 -9.89 -8.23
C LEU A 108 9.79 -11.14 -8.72
N SER A 109 10.43 -11.84 -7.79
CA SER A 109 11.18 -13.07 -8.00
C SER A 109 10.64 -14.20 -7.12
N ASP A 110 11.06 -15.44 -7.36
CA ASP A 110 10.68 -16.56 -6.49
C ASP A 110 11.11 -16.31 -5.03
N HIS A 111 12.32 -15.78 -4.84
CA HIS A 111 12.84 -15.39 -3.53
C HIS A 111 11.97 -14.32 -2.84
N PHE A 112 11.44 -13.35 -3.59
CA PHE A 112 10.49 -12.37 -3.03
C PHE A 112 9.22 -13.04 -2.47
N PHE A 113 8.66 -14.00 -3.21
CA PHE A 113 7.46 -14.72 -2.75
C PHE A 113 7.76 -15.65 -1.57
N GLU A 114 8.95 -16.23 -1.51
CA GLU A 114 9.44 -16.97 -0.33
C GLU A 114 9.50 -16.05 0.89
N LEU A 115 10.10 -14.87 0.77
CA LEU A 115 10.18 -13.89 1.86
C LEU A 115 8.80 -13.42 2.35
N ILE A 116 7.85 -13.19 1.45
CA ILE A 116 6.45 -12.91 1.84
C ILE A 116 5.88 -14.07 2.66
N THR A 117 6.05 -15.31 2.18
CA THR A 117 5.52 -16.51 2.84
C THR A 117 6.10 -16.67 4.25
N GLU A 118 7.39 -16.37 4.42
CA GLU A 118 8.06 -16.38 5.72
C GLU A 118 7.55 -15.29 6.65
N ALA A 119 7.40 -14.06 6.13
CA ALA A 119 6.84 -12.95 6.88
C ALA A 119 5.40 -13.24 7.35
N GLU A 120 4.58 -13.90 6.53
CA GLU A 120 3.22 -14.30 6.90
C GLU A 120 3.24 -15.31 8.06
N LYS A 121 4.12 -16.32 7.99
CA LYS A 121 4.33 -17.29 9.08
C LYS A 121 4.79 -16.62 10.37
N LYS A 122 5.73 -15.67 10.29
CA LYS A 122 6.21 -14.88 11.44
C LYS A 122 5.07 -14.05 12.03
N SER A 123 4.26 -13.42 11.18
CA SER A 123 3.12 -12.62 11.62
C SER A 123 2.04 -13.43 12.33
N LEU A 124 1.75 -14.64 11.83
CA LEU A 124 0.83 -15.55 12.52
C LEU A 124 1.32 -15.90 13.93
N LYS A 125 2.61 -16.20 14.10
CA LYS A 125 3.18 -16.50 15.43
C LYS A 125 2.97 -15.35 16.43
N ARG A 126 3.16 -14.10 16.00
CA ARG A 126 2.94 -12.90 16.85
C ARG A 126 1.48 -12.67 17.27
N LYS A 127 0.51 -13.32 16.61
CA LYS A 127 -0.91 -13.22 17.00
C LYS A 127 -1.31 -14.21 18.09
N PHE A 128 -0.57 -15.32 18.23
CA PHE A 128 -0.88 -16.41 19.15
C PHE A 128 -0.01 -16.42 20.41
N TRP A 129 1.02 -15.56 20.46
CA TRP A 129 1.93 -15.36 21.58
C TRP A 129 1.90 -13.88 21.95
#